data_AF-A0A3M1BB78-F1
#
_entry.id   AF-A0A3M1BB78-F1
#
_cell.length_a   1.000
_cell.length_b   1.000
_cell.length_c   1.000
_cell.angle_alpha   90.00
_cell.angle_beta   90.00
_cell.angle_gamma   90.00
#
_symmetry.space_group_name_H-M   'P 1'
#
loop_
_entity.id
_entity.type
_entity.pdbx_description
1 polymer ?
#
loop_
_entity_poly.entity_id
_entity_poly.type
_entity_poly.pdbx_seq_one_letter_code
_entity_poly.pdbx_strand_id
1 'polypeptide(L)' 'KDLDIIFCRNTFIYFDREVIARIVDWFYRILNPGGYLFLGAAESLLKIPHRFELDTQHGAIGYRKPSGG' A
#
# COMPACT_ATOMS: atom_id res chain seq x y z
N LYS A 1 -4.85 -16.86 2.33
CA LYS A 1 -4.81 -15.55 1.62
C LYS A 1 -6.00 -14.80 2.20
N ASP A 2 -5.75 -13.99 3.24
CA ASP A 2 -6.72 -13.79 4.33
C ASP A 2 -6.93 -12.31 4.69
N LEU A 3 -6.36 -11.38 3.93
CA LEU A 3 -6.44 -9.94 4.21
C LEU A 3 -6.95 -9.19 2.99
N ASP A 4 -8.03 -8.43 3.20
CA ASP A 4 -8.61 -7.55 2.19
C ASP A 4 -8.19 -6.09 2.39
N ILE A 5 -7.79 -5.69 3.60
CA ILE A 5 -7.43 -4.32 3.93
C ILE A 5 -6.24 -4.30 4.90
N ILE A 6 -5.28 -3.41 4.64
CA ILE A 6 -4.18 -3.06 5.55
C ILE A 6 -4.19 -1.56 5.80
N PHE A 7 -4.09 -1.16 7.06
CA PHE A 7 -3.80 0.21 7.46
C PHE A 7 -2.36 0.27 8.00
N CYS A 8 -1.51 1.05 7.36
CA CYS A 8 -0.14 1.29 7.80
C CYS A 8 0.10 2.80 7.81
N ARG A 9 -0.25 3.45 8.92
CA ARG A 9 -0.26 4.90 9.05
C ARG A 9 0.82 5.38 10.01
N ASN A 10 1.45 6.51 9.69
CA ASN A 10 2.44 7.18 10.53
C ASN A 10 3.64 6.29 10.89
N THR A 11 4.02 5.36 10.01
CA THR A 11 5.05 4.35 10.24
C THR A 11 6.22 4.50 9.27
N PHE A 12 5.97 4.86 8.00
CA PHE A 12 7.02 4.95 6.98
C PHE A 12 7.99 6.11 7.20
N ILE A 13 7.58 7.12 7.97
CA ILE A 13 8.42 8.27 8.34
C ILE A 13 9.65 7.89 9.16
N TYR A 14 9.73 6.66 9.67
CA TYR A 14 10.86 6.16 10.48
C TYR A 14 11.86 5.31 9.69
N PHE A 15 11.58 5.00 8.42
CA PHE A 15 12.35 4.04 7.64
C PHE A 15 12.89 4.66 6.35
N ASP A 16 14.01 4.11 5.87
CA ASP A 16 14.55 4.44 4.56
C ASP A 16 13.70 3.81 3.43
N ARG A 17 14.02 4.19 2.19
CA ARG A 17 13.25 3.80 1.00
C ARG A 17 13.33 2.30 0.76
N GLU A 18 14.47 1.71 1.05
CA GLU A 18 14.80 0.31 0.86
C GLU A 18 13.98 -0.57 1.81
N VAL A 19 13.88 -0.19 3.08
CA VAL A 19 13.04 -0.86 4.08
C VAL A 19 11.56 -0.69 3.74
N ILE A 20 11.11 0.51 3.36
CA ILE A 20 9.72 0.73 2.94
C ILE A 20 9.37 -0.15 1.74
N ALA A 21 10.24 -0.25 0.73
CA ALA A 21 10.00 -1.10 -0.44
C ALA A 21 9.82 -2.58 -0.05
N ARG A 22 10.63 -3.08 0.89
CA ARG A 22 10.50 -4.46 1.40
C ARG A 22 9.19 -4.68 2.15
N ILE A 23 8.77 -3.71 2.97
CA ILE A 23 7.49 -3.76 3.70
C ILE A 23 6.32 -3.77 2.71
N VAL A 24 6.34 -2.89 1.72
CA VAL A 24 5.29 -2.76 0.70
C VAL A 24 5.19 -4.03 -0.16
N ASP A 25 6.31 -4.66 -0.53
CA ASP A 25 6.28 -5.94 -1.25
C ASP A 25 5.66 -7.04 -0.39
N TRP A 26 5.96 -7.07 0.90
CA TRP A 26 5.35 -8.02 1.83
C TRP A 26 3.84 -7.79 1.96
N PHE A 27 3.39 -6.55 2.12
CA PHE A 27 1.96 -6.18 2.10
C PHE A 27 1.27 -6.64 0.80
N TYR A 28 1.93 -6.44 -0.35
CA TYR A 28 1.38 -6.88 -1.63
C TYR A 28 1.19 -8.41 -1.67
N ARG A 29 2.13 -9.19 -1.12
CA ARG A 29 2.05 -10.65 -1.12
C ARG A 29 0.91 -11.18 -0.27
N ILE A 30 0.66 -10.58 0.90
CA ILE A 30 -0.36 -11.05 1.85
C ILE A 30 -1.77 -10.56 1.52
N LEU A 31 -1.92 -9.41 0.83
CA LEU A 31 -3.22 -8.90 0.40
C LEU A 31 -3.87 -9.80 -0.67
N ASN A 32 -5.18 -9.96 -0.56
CA ASN A 32 -5.99 -10.57 -1.61
C ASN A 32 -6.05 -9.66 -2.85
N PRO A 33 -6.21 -10.23 -4.06
CA PRO A 33 -6.47 -9.44 -5.26
C PRO A 33 -7.68 -8.52 -5.03
N GLY A 34 -7.57 -7.26 -5.41
CA GLY A 34 -8.59 -6.24 -5.18
C GLY A 34 -8.57 -5.61 -3.78
N GLY A 35 -7.75 -6.12 -2.86
CA GLY A 35 -7.58 -5.58 -1.51
C GLY A 35 -6.81 -4.25 -1.48
N TYR A 36 -6.89 -3.55 -0.35
CA TYR A 36 -6.40 -2.17 -0.19
C TYR A 36 -5.31 -2.02 0.87
N LEU A 37 -4.41 -1.08 0.62
CA LEU A 37 -3.46 -0.53 1.57
C LEU A 37 -3.75 0.96 1.75
N PHE A 38 -3.95 1.40 2.98
CA PHE A 38 -4.12 2.81 3.35
C PHE A 38 -2.93 3.30 4.18
N LEU A 39 -2.39 4.45 3.78
CA LEU A 39 -1.28 5.11 4.47
C LEU A 39 -1.75 6.37 5.22
N GLY A 40 -0.87 6.94 6.04
CA GLY A 40 -1.08 8.23 6.67
C GLY A 40 -1.05 9.37 5.64
N ALA A 41 -1.62 10.52 5.98
CA ALA A 41 -1.76 11.65 5.05
C ALA A 41 -0.42 12.25 4.56
N ALA A 42 0.66 12.06 5.32
CA ALA A 42 2.00 12.52 4.96
C ALA A 42 2.84 11.44 4.24
N GLU A 43 2.27 10.26 3.99
CA GLU A 43 2.97 9.09 3.47
C GLU A 43 2.49 8.77 2.05
N SER A 44 3.41 8.39 1.17
CA SER A 44 3.09 8.07 -0.22
C SER A 44 4.06 7.06 -0.80
N LEU A 45 3.54 6.20 -1.67
CA LEU A 45 4.35 5.26 -2.44
C LEU A 45 4.89 5.82 -3.77
N LEU A 46 4.63 7.09 -4.10
CA LEU A 46 4.99 7.68 -5.41
C LEU A 46 6.45 7.47 -5.82
N LYS A 47 7.36 7.41 -4.85
CA LYS A 47 8.81 7.21 -5.08
C LYS A 47 9.31 5.86 -4.55
N ILE A 48 8.43 4.93 -4.25
CA ILE A 48 8.75 3.57 -3.79
C ILE A 48 8.39 2.63 -4.94
N PRO A 49 9.26 1.71 -5.36
CA PRO A 49 8.87 0.70 -6.33
C PRO A 49 7.76 -0.19 -5.77
N HIS A 50 6.61 -0.28 -6.46
CA HIS A 50 5.49 -1.10 -6.01
C HIS A 50 4.60 -1.57 -7.16
N ARG A 51 3.71 -2.52 -6.85
CA ARG A 51 2.73 -3.12 -7.78
C ARG A 51 1.27 -2.74 -7.48
N PHE A 52 1.04 -1.88 -6.50
CA PHE A 52 -0.29 -1.33 -6.23
C PHE A 52 -0.71 -0.31 -7.29
N GLU A 53 -2.00 -0.24 -7.54
CA GLU A 53 -2.68 0.81 -8.30
C GLU A 53 -3.11 1.92 -7.33
N LEU A 54 -2.98 3.18 -7.74
CA LEU A 54 -3.50 4.30 -6.98
C LEU A 54 -5.01 4.40 -7.23
N ASP A 55 -5.81 4.37 -6.17
CA ASP A 55 -7.26 4.54 -6.23
C ASP A 55 -7.66 5.73 -5.36
N THR A 56 -8.37 6.69 -5.95
CA THR A 56 -8.83 7.89 -5.25
C THR A 56 -10.35 7.91 -5.24
N GLN A 57 -10.93 7.79 -4.05
CA GLN A 57 -12.38 7.71 -3.84
C GLN A 57 -12.78 8.78 -2.82
N HIS A 58 -13.71 9.68 -3.17
CA HIS A 58 -14.28 10.66 -2.24
C HIS A 58 -13.22 11.48 -1.46
N GLY A 59 -12.07 11.77 -2.08
CA GLY A 59 -10.97 12.51 -1.45
C GLY A 59 -10.01 11.67 -0.61
N ALA A 60 -10.28 10.37 -0.42
CA ALA A 60 -9.34 9.42 0.18
C ALA A 60 -8.42 8.81 -0.89
N ILE A 61 -7.16 8.59 -0.52
CA ILE A 61 -6.17 7.90 -1.34
C ILE A 61 -5.97 6.50 -0.79
N GLY A 62 -6.18 5.49 -1.63
CA GLY A 62 -5.89 4.09 -1.35
C GLY A 62 -4.93 3.50 -2.38
N TYR A 63 -4.19 2.47 -1.97
CA TYR A 63 -3.34 1.67 -2.84
C TYR A 63 -3.98 0.30 -3.02
N ARG A 64 -4.58 0.04 -4.18
CA ARG A 64 -5.31 -1.19 -4.46
C ARG A 64 -4.41 -2.22 -5.10
N LYS A 65 -4.44 -3.46 -4.63
CA LYS A 65 -3.81 -4.58 -5.31
C LYS A 65 -4.66 -4.89 -6.56
N PRO A 66 -4.06 -5.00 -7.76
CA PRO A 66 -4.80 -5.38 -8.95
C PRO A 66 -5.61 -6.66 -8.69
N SER A 67 -6.87 -6.67 -9.12
CA SER A 67 -7.78 -7.80 -8.86
C SER A 67 -7.41 -9.06 -9.65
N GLY A 68 -6.46 -8.94 -10.58
CA GLY A 68 -6.31 -9.90 -11.67
C GLY A 68 -7.46 -9.74 -12.66
N GLY A 69 -7.15 -9.92 -13.95
CA GLY A 69 -8.18 -10.34 -14.91
C GLY A 69 -8.48 -11.81 -14.71
#